data_AF-A0A494YV98-F1
#
_entry.id   AF-A0A494YV98-F1
#
_cell.length_a   1.000
_cell.length_b   1.000
_cell.length_c   1.000
_cell.angle_alpha   90.00
_cell.angle_beta   90.00
_cell.angle_gamma   90.00
#
_symmetry.space_group_name_H-M   'P 1'
#
loop_
_entity.id
_entity.type
_entity.pdbx_description
1 polymer ?
#
loop_
_entity_poly.entity_id
_entity_poly.type
_entity_poly.pdbx_seq_one_letter_code
_entity_poly.pdbx_strand_id
1 'polypeptide(L)' 'MKITSKPYLLLSSGKSAESREDVGVTKKLVEAGKIIGIDVLDHIVLGDGEYVSLKEKEYI' A
#
# COMPACT_ATOMS: atom_id res chain seq x y z
N MET A 1 25.34 -12.36 -2.82
CA MET A 1 24.59 -12.45 -4.09
C MET A 1 24.35 -11.02 -4.58
N LYS A 2 25.15 -10.54 -5.54
CA LYS A 2 25.05 -9.18 -6.08
C LYS A 2 24.14 -9.22 -7.29
N ILE A 3 22.91 -8.74 -7.15
CA ILE A 3 21.99 -8.57 -8.27
C ILE A 3 22.19 -7.15 -8.79
N THR A 4 22.85 -7.03 -9.94
CA THR A 4 22.98 -5.77 -10.66
C THR A 4 21.77 -5.58 -11.57
N SER A 5 20.84 -4.70 -11.20
CA SER A 5 19.75 -4.22 -12.05
C SER A 5 19.70 -2.69 -12.05
N LYS A 6 20.58 -2.06 -12.84
CA LYS A 6 20.37 -0.70 -13.38
C LYS A 6 19.14 -0.76 -14.31
N PRO A 7 18.25 0.26 -14.49
CA PRO A 7 18.20 1.63 -13.98
C PRO A 7 16.82 2.03 -13.39
N TYR A 8 15.96 1.07 -13.01
CA TYR A 8 14.66 1.34 -12.37
C TYR A 8 14.79 1.79 -10.90
N LEU A 9 16.00 1.70 -10.33
CA LEU A 9 16.30 2.07 -8.94
C LEU A 9 16.37 3.59 -8.68
N LEU A 10 16.13 4.44 -9.69
CA LEU A 10 16.09 5.90 -9.52
C LEU A 10 14.69 6.45 -9.15
N LEU A 11 13.67 5.58 -9.04
CA LEU A 11 12.35 5.93 -8.47
C LEU A 11 12.11 5.30 -7.08
N SER A 12 13.10 4.58 -6.54
CA SER A 12 13.00 3.87 -5.27
C SER A 12 13.12 4.84 -4.10
N SER A 13 12.01 5.43 -3.64
CA SER A 13 12.01 6.20 -2.39
C SER A 13 12.37 5.34 -1.17
N GLY A 14 12.33 3.99 -1.30
CA GLY A 14 12.60 3.03 -0.23
C GLY A 14 11.61 3.08 0.93
N LYS A 15 10.77 4.12 0.99
CA LYS A 15 9.83 4.40 2.06
C LYS A 15 8.51 3.71 1.76
N SER A 16 7.95 3.06 2.77
CA SER A 16 6.59 2.53 2.81
C SER A 16 5.52 3.64 2.86
N ALA A 17 5.71 4.76 2.16
CA ALA A 17 4.75 5.85 2.13
C ALA A 17 3.65 5.55 1.11
N GLU A 18 2.40 5.50 1.57
CA GLU A 18 1.22 5.41 0.71
C GLU A 18 1.11 6.65 -0.19
N SER A 19 0.77 6.43 -1.45
CA SER A 19 0.42 7.49 -2.38
C SER A 19 -1.06 7.88 -2.24
N ARG A 20 -1.43 9.02 -2.82
CA ARG A 20 -2.84 9.41 -2.94
C ARG A 20 -3.66 8.39 -3.74
N GLU A 21 -3.03 7.69 -4.67
CA GLU A 21 -3.67 6.65 -5.47
C GLU A 21 -3.97 5.41 -4.62
N ASP A 22 -3.04 5.00 -3.76
CA ASP A 22 -3.22 3.87 -2.82
C ASP A 22 -4.40 4.12 -1.88
N VAL A 23 -4.50 5.34 -1.32
CA VAL A 23 -5.65 5.74 -0.50
C VAL A 23 -6.96 5.70 -1.31
N GLY A 24 -6.94 6.18 -2.55
CA GLY A 24 -8.12 6.17 -3.43
C GLY A 24 -8.60 4.76 -3.76
N VAL A 25 -7.68 3.84 -4.04
CA VAL A 25 -7.98 2.42 -4.27
C VAL A 25 -8.54 1.77 -3.01
N THR A 26 -7.90 2.02 -1.86
CA THR A 26 -8.33 1.47 -0.56
C THR A 26 -9.76 1.83 -0.24
N LYS A 27 -10.15 3.10 -0.41
CA LYS A 27 -11.53 3.56 -0.16
C LYS A 27 -12.55 2.82 -1.03
N LYS A 28 -12.26 2.66 -2.33
CA LYS A 28 -13.14 1.93 -3.25
C LYS A 28 -13.28 0.46 -2.86
N LEU A 29 -12.19 -0.17 -2.41
CA LEU A 29 -12.22 -1.56 -1.93
C LEU A 29 -13.05 -1.70 -0.65
N VAL A 30 -12.91 -0.77 0.29
CA VAL A 30 -13.73 -0.74 1.52
C VAL A 30 -15.21 -0.58 1.17
N GLU A 31 -15.55 0.33 0.27
CA GLU A 31 -16.94 0.51 -0.19
C GLU A 31 -17.49 -0.73 -0.89
N ALA A 32 -16.71 -1.34 -1.78
CA ALA A 32 -17.10 -2.58 -2.45
C ALA A 32 -17.28 -3.74 -1.45
N GLY A 33 -16.39 -3.85 -0.47
CA GLY A 33 -16.48 -4.82 0.62
C GLY A 33 -17.78 -4.70 1.41
N LYS A 34 -18.17 -3.47 1.77
CA LYS A 34 -19.45 -3.18 2.44
C LYS A 34 -20.67 -3.64 1.63
N ILE A 35 -20.63 -3.50 0.30
CA ILE A 35 -21.72 -3.94 -0.59
C ILE A 35 -21.83 -5.47 -0.62
N ILE A 36 -20.70 -6.16 -0.66
CA ILE A 36 -20.63 -7.62 -0.79
C ILE A 36 -20.79 -8.32 0.57
N GLY A 37 -20.64 -7.59 1.68
CA GLY A 37 -20.64 -8.13 3.04
C GLY A 37 -19.31 -8.77 3.44
N ILE A 38 -18.21 -8.30 2.86
CA ILE A 38 -16.85 -8.74 3.18
C ILE A 38 -16.03 -7.52 3.60
N ASP A 39 -15.66 -7.47 4.88
CA ASP A 39 -14.88 -6.36 5.42
C ASP A 39 -13.41 -6.41 4.95
N VAL A 40 -12.89 -5.25 4.54
CA VAL A 40 -11.45 -5.09 4.32
C VAL A 40 -10.78 -4.93 5.68
N LEU A 41 -9.97 -5.91 6.06
CA LEU A 41 -9.36 -5.94 7.39
C LEU A 41 -8.21 -4.94 7.55
N ASP A 42 -7.37 -4.81 6.52
CA ASP A 42 -6.27 -3.85 6.40
C ASP A 42 -5.74 -3.82 4.95
N HIS A 43 -5.08 -2.72 4.58
CA HIS A 43 -4.26 -2.60 3.37
C HIS A 43 -2.84 -2.23 3.80
N ILE A 44 -1.89 -3.14 3.55
CA ILE A 44 -0.50 -2.98 3.96
C ILE A 44 0.36 -2.60 2.76
N VAL A 45 1.04 -1.45 2.81
CA VAL A 45 2.04 -1.02 1.82
C VAL A 45 3.42 -1.44 2.32
N LEU A 46 4.14 -2.24 1.52
CA LEU A 46 5.46 -2.76 1.86
C LEU A 46 6.58 -1.96 1.18
N GLY A 47 7.60 -1.59 1.96
CA GLY A 47 8.83 -0.91 1.51
C GLY A 47 10.08 -1.70 1.88
N ASP A 48 11.25 -1.05 1.83
CA ASP A 48 12.54 -1.71 2.12
C ASP A 48 12.74 -1.88 3.64
N GLY A 49 12.23 -2.98 4.18
CA GLY A 49 12.30 -3.29 5.62
C GLY A 49 11.26 -2.59 6.50
N GLU A 50 10.35 -1.81 5.90
CA GLU A 50 9.28 -1.08 6.57
C GLU A 50 7.92 -1.41 5.95
N TYR A 51 6.84 -1.24 6.72
CA TYR A 51 5.47 -1.33 6.21
C TYR A 51 4.62 -0.17 6.74
N VAL A 52 3.52 0.12 6.06
CA VAL A 52 2.47 1.01 6.56
C VAL A 52 1.13 0.29 6.48
N SER A 53 0.42 0.27 7.61
CA SER A 53 -0.98 -0.14 7.69
C SER A 53 -1.87 1.06 7.38
N LEU A 54 -2.72 0.94 6.37
CA LEU A 54 -3.71 1.97 6.06
C LEU A 54 -4.86 1.98 7.06
N LYS A 55 -5.09 0.86 7.76
CA LYS A 55 -6.00 0.82 8.91
C LYS A 55 -5.50 1.65 10.08
N GLU A 56 -4.21 1.52 10.45
CA GLU A 56 -3.62 2.32 11.53
C GLU A 56 -3.63 3.83 11.24
N LYS A 57 -3.66 4.18 9.94
CA LYS A 57 -3.81 5.56 9.45
C LYS A 57 -5.26 6.01 9.27
N GLU A 58 -6.24 5.24 9.74
CA GLU A 58 -7.69 5.54 9.68
C GLU A 58 -8.25 5.69 8.24
N TYR A 59 -7.67 5.00 7.26
CA TYR A 59 -8.21 4.95 5.89
C TYR A 59 -9.22 3.82 5.66
N ILE A 60 -9.29 2.88 6.60
CA ILE A 60 -10.19 1.71 6.61
C ILE A 60 -10.93 1.71 7.94
#